data_AF-A0A2J0LV80-F1
#
_entry.id   AF-A0A2J0LV80-F1
#
_cell.length_a   1.000
_cell.length_b   1.000
_cell.length_c   1.000
_cell.angle_alpha   90.00
_cell.angle_beta   90.00
_cell.angle_gamma   90.00
#
_symmetry.space_group_name_H-M   'P 1'
#
loop_
_entity.id
_entity.type
_entity.pdbx_description
1 polymer ?
#
loop_
_entity_poly.entity_id
_entity_poly.type
_entity_poly.pdbx_seq_one_letter_code
_entity_poly.pdbx_strand_id
1 'polypeptide(L)'
;MQKKYIVALILLVAGGYFWYSSTQSKTMAVKYVTVKAEKGSLTTAISGSGNLVVDQLATVDPTITGTVASVAVNIGDHVEKGQILFTIINEDLTASALQSLTSFQNAEIGVSQAKTNLINARNGGTETERDRNLLR
;
A
#
# COMPACT_ATOMS: atom_id res chain seq x y z
N MET A 1 -33.21 -101.50 48.97
CA MET A 1 -32.92 -100.76 47.72
C MET A 1 -32.81 -99.22 47.90
N GLN A 2 -33.08 -98.67 49.09
CA GLN A 2 -33.11 -97.21 49.37
C GLN A 2 -31.74 -96.50 49.35
N LYS A 3 -30.62 -97.19 49.63
CA LYS A 3 -29.29 -96.57 49.79
C LYS A 3 -28.64 -96.07 48.49
N LYS A 4 -29.07 -96.57 47.32
CA LYS A 4 -28.50 -96.18 46.01
C LYS A 4 -28.93 -94.78 45.56
N TYR A 5 -30.14 -94.35 45.93
CA TYR A 5 -30.69 -93.03 45.58
C TYR A 5 -29.99 -91.89 46.31
N ILE A 6 -29.56 -92.11 47.56
CA ILE A 6 -28.82 -91.12 48.36
C ILE A 6 -27.45 -90.82 47.73
N VAL A 7 -26.74 -91.85 47.25
CA VAL A 7 -25.44 -91.68 46.58
C VAL A 7 -25.58 -90.92 45.26
N ALA A 8 -26.65 -91.20 44.50
CA ALA A 8 -26.94 -90.48 43.26
C ALA A 8 -27.26 -88.99 43.51
N LEU A 9 -27.99 -88.67 44.58
CA LEU A 9 -28.30 -87.29 44.96
C LEU A 9 -27.05 -86.51 45.36
N ILE A 10 -26.15 -87.12 46.13
CA ILE A 10 -24.88 -86.49 46.55
C ILE A 10 -23.98 -86.21 45.34
N LEU A 11 -23.89 -87.15 44.39
CA LEU A 11 -23.14 -86.95 43.15
C LEU A 11 -23.71 -85.82 42.29
N LEU A 12 -25.04 -85.68 42.25
CA LEU A 12 -25.70 -84.63 41.49
C LEU A 12 -25.47 -83.25 42.11
N VAL A 13 -25.49 -83.14 43.44
CA VAL A 13 -25.17 -81.90 44.17
C VAL A 13 -23.69 -81.53 44.04
N ALA A 14 -22.78 -82.50 44.18
CA ALA A 14 -21.34 -82.28 44.02
C ALA A 14 -20.98 -81.87 42.58
N GLY A 15 -21.59 -82.53 41.58
CA GLY A 15 -21.43 -82.19 40.17
C GLY A 15 -21.99 -80.80 39.85
N GLY A 16 -23.16 -80.45 40.38
CA GLY A 16 -23.77 -79.13 40.24
C GLY A 16 -22.92 -78.03 40.88
N TYR A 17 -22.39 -78.25 42.08
CA TYR A 17 -21.53 -77.31 42.77
C TYR A 17 -20.20 -77.08 42.04
N PHE A 18 -19.57 -78.16 41.56
CA PHE A 18 -18.32 -78.08 40.80
C PHE A 18 -18.51 -77.32 39.47
N TRP A 19 -19.65 -77.52 38.79
CA TRP A 19 -19.95 -76.83 37.55
C TRP A 19 -20.23 -75.33 37.76
N TYR A 20 -20.97 -74.98 38.82
CA TYR A 20 -21.25 -73.59 39.19
C TYR A 20 -19.97 -72.84 39.63
N SER A 21 -19.07 -73.50 40.38
CA SER A 21 -17.80 -72.90 40.79
C SER A 21 -16.82 -72.71 39.62
N SER A 22 -16.92 -73.53 38.56
CA SER A 22 -16.04 -73.44 37.38
C SER A 22 -16.51 -72.39 36.36
N THR A 23 -17.79 -71.97 36.44
CA THR A 23 -18.37 -70.92 35.57
C THR A 23 -18.24 -69.51 36.14
N GLN A 24 -17.65 -69.34 37.34
CA GLN A 24 -17.40 -68.04 37.94
C GLN A 24 -16.18 -67.35 37.31
N SER A 25 -16.43 -66.84 36.10
CA SER A 25 -15.87 -65.62 35.51
C SER A 25 -14.37 -65.38 35.70
N LYS A 26 -13.56 -65.88 34.75
CA LYS A 26 -12.27 -65.26 34.42
C LYS A 26 -12.54 -63.80 34.04
N THR A 27 -12.37 -62.89 35.01
CA THR A 27 -12.36 -61.45 34.77
C THR A 27 -11.37 -61.16 33.65
N MET A 28 -11.88 -60.66 32.53
CA MET A 28 -11.06 -60.23 31.40
C MET A 28 -10.16 -59.09 31.89
N ALA A 29 -8.88 -59.38 32.13
CA ALA A 29 -7.91 -58.39 32.53
C ALA A 29 -7.74 -57.38 31.38
N VAL A 30 -8.17 -56.14 31.61
CA VAL A 30 -8.03 -55.04 30.65
C VAL A 30 -6.55 -54.83 30.36
N LYS A 31 -6.15 -55.01 29.09
CA LYS A 31 -4.77 -54.83 28.65
C LYS A 31 -4.57 -53.42 28.12
N TYR A 32 -3.82 -52.60 28.84
CA TYR A 32 -3.45 -51.25 28.39
C TYR A 32 -2.24 -51.30 27.47
N VAL A 33 -2.27 -50.52 26.39
CA VAL A 33 -1.12 -50.26 25.52
C VAL A 33 -0.54 -48.91 25.93
N THR A 34 0.69 -48.90 26.41
CA THR A 34 1.41 -47.69 26.84
C THR A 34 2.63 -47.45 25.97
N VAL A 35 2.96 -46.17 25.75
CA VAL A 35 4.19 -45.73 25.08
C VAL A 35 5.05 -44.93 26.04
N LYS A 36 6.37 -45.00 25.89
CA LYS A 36 7.33 -44.25 26.70
C LYS A 36 7.28 -42.77 26.32
N ALA A 37 7.12 -41.89 27.30
CA ALA A 37 7.16 -40.45 27.05
C ALA A 37 8.61 -39.99 26.83
N GLU A 38 8.84 -39.21 25.79
CA GLU A 38 10.13 -38.62 25.46
C GLU A 38 10.07 -37.09 25.54
N LYS A 39 11.17 -36.46 25.97
CA LYS A 39 11.27 -35.00 26.04
C LYS A 39 11.77 -34.47 24.70
N GLY A 40 10.95 -33.69 24.02
CA GLY A 40 11.31 -32.93 22.81
C GLY A 40 10.91 -31.47 22.96
N SER A 41 11.51 -30.60 22.13
CA SER A 41 11.10 -29.19 22.06
C SER A 41 9.81 -29.04 21.27
N LEU A 42 8.76 -28.51 21.89
CA LEU A 42 7.52 -28.16 21.21
C LEU A 42 7.57 -26.68 20.81
N THR A 43 7.81 -26.42 19.52
CA THR A 43 7.78 -25.06 18.99
C THR A 43 6.35 -24.71 18.59
N THR A 44 5.69 -23.88 19.40
CA THR A 44 4.40 -23.29 19.05
C THR A 44 4.63 -22.06 18.17
N ALA A 45 4.43 -22.20 16.86
CA ALA A 45 4.41 -21.05 15.95
C ALA A 45 3.07 -20.32 16.07
N ILE A 46 3.10 -19.05 16.43
CA ILE A 46 1.91 -18.19 16.42
C ILE A 46 1.88 -17.49 15.06
N SER A 47 0.90 -17.84 14.22
CA SER A 47 0.69 -17.18 12.92
C SER A 47 -0.11 -15.90 13.11
N GLY A 48 0.51 -14.75 12.86
CA GLY A 48 -0.17 -13.46 12.77
C GLY A 48 -0.23 -12.99 11.31
N SER A 49 -1.42 -12.67 10.81
CA SER A 49 -1.59 -12.04 9.50
C SER A 49 -1.57 -10.52 9.67
N GLY A 50 -0.66 -9.84 8.96
CA GLY A 50 -0.63 -8.39 8.85
C GLY A 50 -0.51 -7.99 7.38
N ASN A 51 -1.14 -6.88 7.00
CA ASN A 51 -0.98 -6.32 5.66
C ASN A 51 0.32 -5.51 5.61
N LEU A 52 1.17 -5.81 4.63
CA LEU A 52 2.32 -4.99 4.32
C LEU A 52 1.83 -3.73 3.58
N VAL A 53 2.06 -2.56 4.15
CA VAL A 53 1.75 -1.27 3.52
C VAL A 53 3.05 -0.52 3.26
N VAL A 54 3.12 0.15 2.11
CA VAL A 54 4.26 0.96 1.71
C VAL A 54 4.26 2.24 2.56
N ASP A 55 5.42 2.63 3.10
CA ASP A 55 5.54 3.80 3.99
C ASP A 55 5.17 5.10 3.26
N GLN A 56 5.51 5.21 1.97
CA GLN A 56 5.23 6.38 1.14
C GLN A 56 4.73 5.96 -0.24
N LEU A 57 3.52 6.41 -0.59
CA LEU A 57 2.91 6.24 -1.91
C LEU A 57 2.62 7.63 -2.50
N ALA A 58 3.09 7.89 -3.71
CA ALA A 58 2.80 9.12 -4.44
C ALA A 58 2.20 8.78 -5.80
N THR A 59 0.98 9.25 -6.04
CA THR A 59 0.35 9.20 -7.37
C THR A 59 0.71 10.47 -8.13
N VAL A 60 1.24 10.32 -9.35
CA VAL A 60 1.63 11.45 -10.20
C VAL A 60 0.59 11.63 -11.28
N ASP A 61 -0.25 12.65 -11.12
CA ASP A 61 -1.27 13.03 -12.10
C ASP A 61 -0.88 14.32 -12.83
N PRO A 62 -1.15 14.43 -14.14
CA PRO A 62 -1.01 15.67 -14.90
C PRO A 62 -1.84 16.80 -14.28
N THR A 63 -1.21 17.94 -13.97
CA THR A 63 -1.94 19.14 -13.52
C THR A 63 -2.51 19.97 -14.67
N ILE A 64 -2.08 19.69 -15.91
CA ILE A 64 -2.52 20.36 -17.13
C ILE A 64 -3.07 19.34 -18.12
N THR A 65 -4.13 19.71 -18.83
CA THR A 65 -4.64 18.94 -19.97
C THR A 65 -3.69 19.13 -21.15
N GLY A 66 -3.40 18.07 -21.90
CA GLY A 66 -2.56 18.15 -23.10
C GLY A 66 -2.21 16.77 -23.64
N THR A 67 -1.43 16.74 -24.72
CA THR A 67 -1.00 15.49 -25.34
C THR A 67 0.34 15.04 -24.75
N VAL A 68 0.47 13.77 -24.38
CA VAL A 68 1.74 13.20 -23.92
C VAL A 68 2.71 13.14 -25.09
N ALA A 69 3.79 13.90 -25.01
CA ALA A 69 4.81 13.99 -26.06
C ALA A 69 5.83 12.86 -25.94
N SER A 70 6.23 12.53 -24.71
CA SER A 70 7.22 11.49 -24.44
C SER A 70 7.11 10.99 -23.01
N VAL A 71 7.38 9.69 -22.82
CA VAL A 71 7.57 9.07 -21.51
C VAL A 71 9.04 8.71 -21.37
N ALA A 72 9.67 9.12 -20.28
CA ALA A 72 11.11 8.99 -20.06
C ALA A 72 11.50 7.82 -19.14
N VAL A 73 10.51 7.07 -18.63
CA VAL A 73 10.70 6.01 -17.63
C VAL A 73 9.88 4.76 -17.99
N ASN A 74 10.37 3.57 -17.60
CA ASN A 74 9.66 2.31 -17.78
C ASN A 74 9.06 1.80 -16.46
N ILE A 75 8.15 0.82 -16.58
CA ILE A 75 7.53 0.18 -15.43
C ILE A 75 8.59 -0.59 -14.65
N GLY A 76 8.74 -0.28 -13.36
CA GLY A 76 9.71 -0.91 -12.46
C GLY A 76 11.02 -0.14 -12.31
N ASP A 77 11.21 0.96 -13.03
CA ASP A 77 12.40 1.81 -12.88
C ASP A 77 12.39 2.54 -11.53
N HIS A 78 13.56 2.67 -10.91
CA HIS A 78 13.76 3.52 -9.75
C HIS A 78 13.93 4.98 -10.21
N VAL A 79 13.16 5.89 -9.62
CA VAL A 79 13.17 7.31 -9.97
C VAL A 79 13.52 8.18 -8.77
N GLU A 80 14.23 9.28 -9.03
CA GLU A 80 14.64 10.24 -8.02
C GLU A 80 13.74 11.48 -7.98
N LYS A 81 13.79 12.21 -6.87
CA LYS A 81 13.00 13.45 -6.71
C LYS A 81 13.44 14.49 -7.75
N GLY A 82 12.48 14.97 -8.54
CA GLY A 82 12.72 15.98 -9.58
C GLY A 82 13.09 15.39 -10.95
N GLN A 83 13.16 14.07 -11.08
CA GLN A 83 13.34 13.41 -12.36
C GLN A 83 12.10 13.60 -13.24
N ILE A 84 12.34 13.89 -14.52
CA ILE A 84 11.27 14.01 -15.53
C ILE A 84 10.74 12.61 -15.83
N LEU A 85 9.45 12.40 -15.60
CA LEU A 85 8.77 11.12 -15.89
C LEU A 85 8.13 11.12 -17.28
N PHE A 86 7.46 12.21 -17.63
CA PHE A 86 6.82 12.41 -18.93
C PHE A 86 6.68 13.90 -19.24
N THR A 87 6.57 14.22 -20.52
CA THR A 87 6.41 15.59 -21.03
C THR A 87 5.05 15.72 -21.68
N ILE A 88 4.31 16.78 -21.33
CA ILE A 88 3.03 17.13 -21.95
C ILE A 88 3.24 18.35 -22.83
N ILE A 89 2.71 18.30 -24.06
CA ILE A 89 2.61 19.47 -24.93
C ILE A 89 1.17 19.98 -24.89
N ASN A 90 1.03 21.27 -24.63
CA ASN A 90 -0.22 22.01 -24.73
C ASN A 90 0.01 23.26 -25.58
N GLU A 91 -0.63 23.30 -26.76
CA GLU A 91 -0.53 24.41 -27.71
C GLU A 91 -1.19 25.68 -27.18
N ASP A 92 -2.33 25.57 -26.48
CA ASP A 92 -3.06 26.70 -25.88
C ASP A 92 -2.24 27.38 -24.77
N LEU A 93 -1.53 26.59 -23.96
CA LEU A 93 -0.63 27.10 -22.92
C LEU A 93 0.53 27.87 -23.55
N THR A 94 1.09 27.34 -24.63
CA THR A 94 2.17 27.99 -25.38
C THR A 94 1.69 29.30 -26.01
N ALA A 95 0.50 29.30 -26.61
CA ALA A 95 -0.12 30.49 -27.18
C ALA A 95 -0.39 31.57 -26.12
N SER A 96 -0.90 31.17 -24.95
CA SER A 96 -1.16 32.09 -23.83
C SER A 96 0.12 32.74 -23.28
N ALA A 97 1.21 31.97 -23.20
CA ALA A 97 2.52 32.48 -22.81
C ALA A 97 3.06 33.50 -23.83
N LEU A 98 2.94 33.19 -25.13
CA LEU A 98 3.37 34.07 -26.21
C LEU A 98 2.57 35.38 -26.23
N GLN A 99 1.26 35.31 -25.99
CA GLN A 99 0.40 36.48 -25.87
C GLN A 99 0.80 37.38 -24.70
N SER A 100 1.16 36.77 -23.56
CA SER A 100 1.63 37.50 -22.37
C SER A 100 2.97 38.19 -22.64
N LEU A 101 3.89 37.52 -23.33
CA LEU A 101 5.17 38.09 -23.74
C LEU A 101 4.98 39.27 -24.69
N THR A 102 4.11 39.13 -25.70
CA THR A 102 3.77 40.20 -26.64
C THR A 102 3.18 41.41 -25.90
N SER A 103 2.30 41.16 -24.93
CA SER A 103 1.69 42.22 -24.11
C SER A 103 2.73 42.96 -23.28
N PHE A 104 3.70 42.24 -22.71
CA PHE A 104 4.83 42.83 -21.99
C PHE A 104 5.69 43.72 -22.89
N GLN A 105 6.05 43.26 -24.10
CA GLN A 105 6.82 44.03 -25.07
C GLN A 105 6.09 45.31 -25.49
N ASN A 106 4.78 45.24 -25.72
CA ASN A 106 3.97 46.42 -26.05
C ASN A 106 3.97 47.45 -24.91
N ALA A 107 3.89 46.99 -23.65
CA ALA A 107 3.98 47.87 -22.49
C ALA A 107 5.37 48.53 -22.38
N GLU A 108 6.44 47.79 -22.64
CA GLU A 108 7.80 48.31 -22.67
C GLU A 108 7.99 49.38 -23.75
N ILE A 109 7.47 49.13 -24.97
CA ILE A 109 7.44 50.11 -26.06
C ILE A 109 6.68 51.36 -25.62
N GLY A 110 5.51 51.20 -24.99
CA GLY A 110 4.72 52.31 -24.47
C GLY A 110 5.48 53.18 -23.45
N VAL A 111 6.23 52.55 -22.55
CA VAL A 111 7.11 53.26 -21.59
C VAL A 111 8.25 53.99 -22.32
N SER A 112 8.87 53.36 -23.31
CA SER A 112 9.91 53.98 -24.12
C SER A 112 9.39 55.20 -24.89
N GLN A 113 8.20 55.09 -25.48
CA GLN A 113 7.51 56.18 -26.16
C GLN A 113 7.22 57.33 -25.19
N ALA A 114 6.69 57.02 -24.01
CA ALA A 114 6.39 58.01 -22.97
C ALA A 114 7.64 58.75 -22.50
N LYS A 115 8.77 58.04 -22.33
CA LYS A 115 10.07 58.65 -22.02
C LYS A 115 10.53 59.60 -23.12
N THR A 116 10.43 59.18 -24.37
CA THR A 116 10.80 60.01 -25.54
C THR A 116 9.94 61.27 -25.61
N ASN A 117 8.63 61.13 -25.39
CA ASN A 117 7.70 62.25 -25.35
C ASN A 117 8.02 63.23 -24.21
N LEU A 118 8.40 62.73 -23.04
CA LEU A 118 8.84 63.57 -21.91
C LEU A 118 10.10 64.35 -22.27
N ILE A 119 11.10 63.70 -22.90
CA ILE A 119 12.34 64.36 -23.34
C ILE A 119 12.02 65.48 -24.34
N ASN A 120 11.19 65.21 -25.35
CA ASN A 120 10.81 66.20 -26.36
C ASN A 120 10.04 67.37 -25.73
N ALA A 121 9.09 67.11 -24.84
CA ALA A 121 8.35 68.14 -24.11
C ALA A 121 9.26 69.00 -23.24
N ARG A 122 10.27 68.40 -22.60
CA ARG A 122 11.29 69.11 -21.81
C ARG A 122 12.15 70.02 -22.69
N ASN A 123 12.60 69.52 -23.84
CA ASN A 123 13.47 70.26 -24.75
C ASN A 123 12.73 71.47 -25.37
N GLY A 124 11.49 71.30 -25.84
CA GLY A 124 10.69 72.40 -26.40
C GLY A 124 10.41 73.54 -25.40
N GLY A 125 10.28 73.22 -24.10
CA GLY A 125 10.17 74.24 -23.04
C GLY A 125 11.44 75.08 -22.90
N THR A 126 12.61 74.45 -23.00
CA THR A 126 13.90 75.17 -22.91
C THR A 126 14.22 76.01 -24.15
N GLU A 127 13.78 75.59 -25.33
CA GLU A 127 13.93 76.38 -26.57
C GLU A 127 13.05 77.63 -26.54
N THR A 128 11.82 77.49 -26.06
CA THR A 128 10.88 78.62 -25.93
C THR A 128 11.40 79.67 -24.93
N GLU A 129 12.03 79.25 -23.82
CA GLU A 129 12.64 80.18 -22.87
C GLU A 129 13.90 80.88 -23.41
N ARG A 130 14.73 80.17 -24.19
CA ARG A 130 15.91 80.77 -24.83
C ARG A 130 15.51 81.85 -25.84
N ASP A 131 14.51 81.57 -26.66
CA ASP A 131 14.07 82.50 -27.71
C ASP A 131 13.49 83.80 -27.11
N ARG A 132 12.76 83.71 -26.00
CA ARG A 132 12.26 84.89 -25.29
C ARG A 132 13.34 85.75 -24.62
N ASN A 133 14.49 85.18 -24.28
CA ASN A 133 15.58 85.90 -23.63
C ASN A 133 16.51 86.62 -24.62
N LEU A 134 16.43 86.28 -25.92
CA LEU A 134 17.17 86.94 -27.00
C LEU A 134 16.46 88.21 -27.54
N LEU A 135 15.20 88.40 -27.20
CA LEU A 135 14.36 89.54 -27.64
C LEU A 135 14.25 90.67 -26.61
N ARG A 136 15.04 90.62 -25.54
CA ARG A 136 15.13 91.62 -24.47
C ARG A 136 16.53 92.19 -24.39
#